data_AF-A0A750I2L6-F1
#
_entry.id   AF-A0A750I2L6-F1
#
_cell.length_a   1.000
_cell.length_b   1.000
_cell.length_c   1.000
_cell.angle_alpha   90.00
_cell.angle_beta   90.00
_cell.angle_gamma   90.00
#
_symmetry.space_group_name_H-M   'P 1'
#
loop_
_entity.id
_entity.type
_entity.pdbx_description
1 polymer ?
#
loop_
_entity_poly.entity_id
_entity_poly.type
_entity_poly.pdbx_seq_one_letter_code
_entity_poly.pdbx_strand_id
1 'polypeptide(L)'
;MKRIDIHVEGLSVEARTNLAQSVYSAFVSAGRRAVSAFALGVAVTSVIFFGTQWVLFKLDVGRDDTDGKTRSGLNLYTDHKTGCQYLGNGSGLTPRMDALGYQMCSEKAKGGKL
;
A
#
# COMPACT_ATOMS: atom_id res chain seq x y z
N MET A 1 42.65 67.01 -23.81
CA MET A 1 41.88 65.85 -23.32
C MET A 1 42.80 64.65 -23.26
N LYS A 2 43.01 64.06 -22.07
CA LYS A 2 43.90 62.89 -21.87
C LYS A 2 43.05 61.64 -22.07
N ARG A 3 43.33 60.86 -23.12
CA ARG A 3 42.65 59.57 -23.37
C ARG A 3 43.26 58.54 -22.41
N ILE A 4 42.41 57.91 -21.60
CA ILE A 4 42.81 56.79 -20.72
C ILE A 4 42.49 55.53 -21.49
N ASP A 5 43.51 54.89 -22.06
CA ASP A 5 43.38 53.57 -22.67
C ASP A 5 43.49 52.52 -21.57
N ILE A 6 42.34 51.95 -21.18
CA ILE A 6 42.27 50.85 -20.20
C ILE A 6 42.61 49.56 -20.95
N HIS A 7 43.82 49.05 -20.74
CA HIS A 7 44.21 47.73 -21.21
C HIS A 7 43.68 46.68 -20.23
N VAL A 8 42.66 45.93 -20.63
CA VAL A 8 42.16 44.80 -19.85
C VAL A 8 43.11 43.62 -20.10
N GLU A 9 44.03 43.38 -19.17
CA GLU A 9 44.83 42.15 -19.18
C GLU A 9 43.89 40.94 -19.03
N GLY A 10 43.98 40.00 -19.95
CA GLY A 10 43.23 38.75 -19.86
C GLY A 10 43.60 37.99 -18.59
N LEU A 11 42.59 37.46 -17.88
CA LEU A 11 42.78 36.68 -16.65
C LEU A 11 43.89 35.62 -16.81
N SER A 12 44.81 35.50 -15.85
CA SER A 12 45.86 34.47 -15.85
C SER A 12 45.25 33.07 -15.86
N VAL A 13 45.96 32.09 -16.45
CA VAL A 13 45.45 30.71 -16.57
C VAL A 13 45.11 30.13 -15.20
N GLU A 14 45.93 30.40 -14.19
CA GLU A 14 45.71 29.97 -12.80
C GLU A 14 44.46 30.61 -12.17
N ALA A 15 44.20 31.88 -12.46
CA ALA A 15 42.99 32.55 -11.97
C ALA A 15 41.72 31.91 -12.57
N ARG A 16 41.78 31.49 -13.83
CA ARG A 16 40.65 30.82 -14.52
C ARG A 16 40.38 29.43 -13.94
N THR A 17 41.43 28.65 -13.68
CA THR A 17 41.28 27.30 -13.12
C THR A 17 40.77 27.33 -11.69
N ASN A 18 41.29 28.25 -10.86
CA ASN A 18 40.80 28.45 -9.49
C ASN A 18 39.33 28.90 -9.47
N LEU A 19 38.95 29.81 -10.38
CA LEU A 19 37.55 30.21 -10.53
C LEU A 19 36.66 29.03 -10.96
N ALA A 20 37.08 28.26 -11.96
CA ALA A 20 36.32 27.09 -12.42
C ALA A 20 36.14 26.04 -11.31
N GLN A 21 37.18 25.78 -10.53
CA GLN A 21 37.14 24.80 -9.44
C GLN A 21 36.27 25.27 -8.27
N SER A 22 36.32 26.56 -7.91
CA SER A 22 35.45 27.12 -6.86
C SER A 22 33.97 27.08 -7.27
N VAL A 23 33.66 27.43 -8.53
CA VAL A 23 32.30 27.33 -9.08
C VAL A 23 31.82 25.88 -9.09
N TYR A 24 32.64 24.93 -9.54
CA TYR A 24 32.26 23.51 -9.60
C TYR A 24 31.96 22.94 -8.21
N SER A 25 32.82 23.18 -7.23
CA SER A 25 32.62 22.70 -5.86
C SER A 25 31.39 23.31 -5.17
N ALA A 26 31.06 24.57 -5.46
CA ALA A 26 29.84 25.21 -5.00
C ALA A 26 28.59 24.50 -5.54
N PHE A 27 28.55 24.20 -6.84
CA PHE A 27 27.43 23.46 -7.44
C PHE A 27 27.31 22.04 -6.90
N VAL A 28 28.42 21.32 -6.77
CA VAL A 28 28.41 19.94 -6.25
C VAL A 28 27.94 19.90 -4.79
N SER A 29 28.39 20.83 -3.95
CA SER A 29 27.98 20.88 -2.55
C SER A 29 26.51 21.24 -2.37
N ALA A 30 26.01 22.23 -3.13
CA ALA A 30 24.59 22.59 -3.16
C ALA A 30 23.73 21.42 -3.65
N GLY A 31 24.15 20.76 -4.74
CA GLY A 31 23.49 19.58 -5.29
C GLY A 31 23.44 18.42 -4.30
N ARG A 32 24.57 18.10 -3.65
CA ARG A 32 24.66 17.05 -2.63
C ARG A 32 23.71 17.32 -1.46
N ARG A 33 23.63 18.56 -0.99
CA ARG A 33 22.73 18.94 0.09
C ARG A 33 21.26 18.74 -0.33
N ALA A 34 20.89 19.20 -1.52
CA ALA A 34 19.53 19.02 -2.05
C ALA A 34 19.15 17.53 -2.18
N VAL A 35 20.02 16.72 -2.80
CA VAL A 35 19.80 15.27 -2.94
C VAL A 35 19.70 14.59 -1.57
N SER A 36 20.58 14.94 -0.62
CA SER A 36 20.54 14.36 0.73
C SER A 36 19.26 14.70 1.48
N ALA A 37 18.77 15.94 1.36
CA ALA A 37 17.53 16.37 1.99
C ALA A 37 16.31 15.66 1.37
N PHE A 38 16.29 15.52 0.04
CA PHE A 38 15.26 14.77 -0.66
C PHE A 38 15.27 13.29 -0.27
N ALA A 39 16.44 12.65 -0.30
CA ALA A 39 16.59 11.24 0.07
C ALA A 39 16.17 11.00 1.54
N LEU A 40 16.54 11.89 2.45
CA LEU A 40 16.09 11.83 3.84
C LEU A 40 14.57 11.99 3.94
N GLY A 41 13.98 12.93 3.19
CA GLY A 41 12.54 13.11 3.13
C GLY A 41 11.82 11.84 2.68
N VAL A 42 12.28 11.22 1.59
CA VAL A 42 11.74 9.94 1.08
C VAL A 42 11.90 8.81 2.10
N ALA A 43 13.05 8.71 2.76
CA ALA A 43 13.30 7.69 3.76
C ALA A 43 12.33 7.86 4.96
N VAL A 44 12.19 9.09 5.47
CA VAL A 44 11.30 9.40 6.60
C VAL A 44 9.85 9.13 6.25
N THR A 45 9.37 9.59 5.08
CA THR A 45 7.99 9.34 4.66
C THR A 45 7.70 7.85 4.46
N SER A 46 8.66 7.10 3.92
CA SER A 46 8.52 5.65 3.77
C SER A 46 8.40 4.95 5.13
N VAL A 47 9.27 5.28 6.08
CA VAL A 47 9.21 4.73 7.45
C VAL A 47 7.88 5.05 8.11
N ILE A 48 7.39 6.29 8.00
CA ILE A 48 6.09 6.69 8.56
C ILE A 48 4.96 5.92 7.89
N PHE A 49 4.96 5.79 6.56
CA PHE A 49 3.93 5.08 5.82
C PHE A 49 3.85 3.61 6.25
N PHE A 50 4.96 2.87 6.15
CA PHE A 50 4.98 1.45 6.52
C PHE A 50 4.70 1.23 8.01
N GLY A 51 5.23 2.09 8.88
CA GLY A 51 4.94 2.04 10.31
C GLY A 51 3.46 2.22 10.61
N THR A 52 2.81 3.19 9.96
CA THR A 52 1.36 3.42 10.11
C THR A 52 0.56 2.22 9.63
N GLN A 53 0.87 1.66 8.45
CA GLN A 53 0.17 0.47 7.94
C GLN A 53 0.32 -0.73 8.88
N TRP A 54 1.51 -0.95 9.44
CA TRP A 54 1.75 -2.01 10.41
C TRP A 54 0.93 -1.82 11.69
N VAL A 55 0.85 -0.59 12.22
CA VAL A 55 0.02 -0.27 13.39
C VAL A 55 -1.45 -0.51 13.08
N LEU A 56 -1.96 -0.03 11.94
CA LEU A 56 -3.37 -0.24 11.53
C LEU A 56 -3.69 -1.73 11.41
N PHE A 57 -2.79 -2.53 10.81
CA PHE A 57 -2.94 -3.97 10.72
C PHE A 57 -3.00 -4.66 12.09
N LYS A 58 -2.18 -4.21 13.05
CA LYS A 58 -2.15 -4.75 14.42
C LYS A 58 -3.37 -4.36 15.25
N LEU A 59 -3.86 -3.14 15.05
CA LEU A 59 -5.09 -2.65 15.68
C LEU A 59 -6.36 -3.12 14.99
N ASP A 60 -6.22 -3.89 13.90
CA ASP A 60 -7.33 -4.43 13.12
C ASP A 60 -8.26 -3.37 12.52
N VAL A 61 -7.71 -2.18 12.24
CA VAL A 61 -8.48 -1.09 11.68
C VAL A 61 -8.79 -1.41 10.22
N GLY A 62 -10.09 -1.40 9.89
CA GLY A 62 -10.57 -1.66 8.53
C GLY A 62 -10.81 -3.14 8.21
N ARG A 63 -10.62 -4.04 9.17
CA ARG A 63 -11.17 -5.40 9.06
C ARG A 63 -12.64 -5.41 9.45
N ASP A 64 -13.41 -6.25 8.80
CA ASP A 64 -14.80 -6.52 9.14
C ASP A 64 -15.00 -7.95 9.67
N ASP A 65 -16.21 -8.26 10.13
CA ASP A 65 -16.54 -9.57 10.70
C ASP A 65 -16.45 -10.72 9.66
N THR A 66 -16.32 -10.40 8.37
CA THR A 66 -16.13 -11.39 7.31
C THR A 66 -14.67 -11.82 7.14
N ASP A 67 -13.73 -11.06 7.69
CA ASP A 67 -12.27 -11.32 7.59
C ASP A 67 -11.78 -12.49 8.48
N GLY A 68 -12.67 -13.19 9.18
CA GLY A 68 -12.40 -14.54 9.68
C GLY A 68 -11.65 -14.65 11.02
N LYS A 69 -11.69 -13.62 11.87
CA LYS A 69 -11.05 -13.63 13.19
C LYS A 69 -11.61 -14.69 14.15
N THR A 70 -12.90 -14.97 14.03
CA THR A 70 -13.63 -15.94 14.86
C THR A 70 -14.63 -16.68 13.98
N ARG A 71 -14.88 -17.96 14.27
CA ARG A 71 -16.00 -18.66 13.62
C ARG A 71 -17.31 -17.96 13.99
N SER A 72 -18.21 -17.82 13.01
CA SER A 72 -19.53 -17.20 13.18
C SER A 72 -20.48 -17.94 14.14
N GLY A 73 -20.06 -19.08 14.69
CA GLY A 73 -20.92 -19.96 15.50
C GLY A 73 -22.00 -20.68 14.69
N LEU A 74 -22.00 -20.51 13.35
CA LEU A 74 -22.95 -21.17 12.47
C LEU A 74 -22.46 -22.57 12.09
N ASN A 75 -23.35 -23.54 12.26
CA ASN A 75 -23.18 -24.94 11.89
C ASN A 75 -24.04 -25.26 10.67
N LEU A 76 -23.54 -26.19 9.85
CA LEU A 76 -24.28 -26.73 8.72
C LEU A 76 -25.14 -27.90 9.21
N TYR A 77 -26.44 -27.82 8.96
CA TYR A 77 -27.40 -28.88 9.23
C TYR A 77 -27.96 -29.39 7.91
N THR A 78 -28.11 -30.71 7.80
CA THR A 78 -28.79 -31.35 6.67
C THR A 78 -29.99 -32.09 7.21
N ASP A 79 -31.17 -31.76 6.73
CA ASP A 79 -32.36 -32.56 7.03
C ASP A 79 -32.23 -33.90 6.31
N HIS A 80 -32.13 -34.99 7.06
CA HIS A 80 -31.99 -36.34 6.51
C HIS A 80 -33.22 -36.81 5.73
N LYS A 81 -34.41 -36.25 6.01
CA LYS A 81 -35.65 -36.63 5.33
C LYS A 81 -35.75 -35.94 3.96
N THR A 82 -35.42 -34.66 3.88
CA THR A 82 -35.54 -33.86 2.66
C THR A 82 -34.21 -33.63 1.94
N GLY A 83 -33.07 -34.02 2.52
CA GLY A 83 -31.74 -33.72 1.98
C GLY A 83 -31.41 -32.23 1.89
N CYS A 84 -32.23 -31.35 2.45
CA CYS A 84 -32.06 -29.90 2.38
C CYS A 84 -31.09 -29.37 3.43
N GLN A 85 -30.27 -28.40 3.04
CA GLN A 85 -29.27 -27.78 3.89
C GLN A 85 -29.81 -26.51 4.57
N TYR A 86 -29.39 -26.35 5.82
CA TYR A 86 -29.72 -25.23 6.69
C TYR A 86 -28.45 -24.76 7.39
N LEU A 87 -28.43 -23.48 7.73
CA LEU A 87 -27.38 -22.86 8.52
C LEU A 87 -27.99 -22.38 9.85
N GLY A 88 -27.31 -22.61 10.98
CA GLY A 88 -27.85 -22.18 12.27
C GLY A 88 -26.87 -22.29 13.42
N ASN A 89 -27.22 -21.74 14.57
CA ASN A 89 -26.39 -21.72 15.79
C ASN A 89 -27.10 -22.36 17.01
N GLY A 90 -28.13 -23.16 16.78
CA GLY A 90 -28.89 -23.87 17.83
C GLY A 90 -30.22 -23.21 18.24
N SER A 91 -30.40 -21.90 18.04
CA SER A 91 -31.67 -21.20 18.34
C SER A 91 -32.56 -20.96 17.13
N GLY A 92 -32.03 -21.17 15.92
CA GLY A 92 -32.76 -20.98 14.67
C GLY A 92 -32.04 -21.62 13.50
N LEU A 93 -32.82 -21.98 12.48
CA LEU A 93 -32.35 -22.55 11.21
C LEU A 93 -32.77 -21.62 10.07
N THR A 94 -31.83 -21.29 9.19
CA THR A 94 -32.06 -20.55 7.96
C THR A 94 -31.74 -21.44 6.76
N PRO A 95 -32.64 -21.55 5.76
CA PRO A 95 -32.36 -22.30 4.53
C PRO A 95 -31.11 -21.77 3.82
N ARG A 96 -30.25 -22.69 3.35
CA ARG A 96 -29.15 -22.29 2.45
C ARG A 96 -29.66 -22.23 1.02
N MET A 97 -29.35 -21.13 0.34
CA MET A 97 -29.78 -20.88 -1.04
C MET A 97 -28.62 -21.12 -2.00
N ASP A 98 -28.93 -21.63 -3.20
CA ASP A 98 -28.00 -21.70 -4.32
C ASP A 98 -27.94 -20.37 -5.09
N ALA A 99 -27.11 -20.31 -6.14
CA ALA A 99 -26.94 -19.11 -6.96
C ALA A 99 -28.22 -18.67 -7.70
N LEU A 100 -29.21 -19.56 -7.83
CA LEU A 100 -30.49 -19.29 -8.48
C LEU A 100 -31.59 -18.93 -7.48
N GLY A 101 -31.26 -18.87 -6.18
CA GLY A 101 -32.22 -18.59 -5.13
C GLY A 101 -33.12 -19.77 -4.78
N TYR A 102 -32.71 -21.01 -5.08
CA TYR A 102 -33.40 -22.20 -4.59
C TYR A 102 -32.71 -22.76 -3.36
N GLN A 103 -33.48 -23.40 -2.48
CA GLN A 103 -32.89 -24.09 -1.34
C GLN A 103 -31.95 -25.22 -1.82
N MET A 104 -30.75 -25.25 -1.25
CA MET A 104 -29.76 -26.28 -1.50
C MET A 104 -30.23 -27.59 -0.88
N CYS A 105 -30.71 -28.51 -1.72
CA CYS A 105 -31.02 -29.88 -1.33
C CYS A 105 -30.21 -30.87 -2.17
N SER A 106 -29.84 -32.00 -1.57
CA SER A 106 -29.13 -33.08 -2.28
C SER A 106 -29.93 -33.56 -3.50
N GLU A 107 -29.27 -34.09 -4.52
CA GLU A 107 -29.95 -34.54 -5.75
C GLU A 107 -30.99 -35.64 -5.51
N LYS A 108 -30.80 -36.47 -4.46
CA LYS A 108 -31.79 -37.44 -3.98
C LYS A 108 -33.15 -36.81 -3.67
N ALA A 109 -33.17 -35.54 -3.27
CA ALA A 109 -34.38 -34.78 -2.96
C ALA A 109 -34.97 -34.06 -4.17
N LYS A 110 -34.15 -33.77 -5.19
CA LYS A 110 -34.58 -33.16 -6.46
C LYS A 110 -35.16 -34.19 -7.44
N GLY A 111 -35.31 -35.45 -7.03
CA GLY A 111 -35.81 -36.53 -7.90
C GLY A 111 -34.82 -37.02 -8.96
N GLY A 112 -33.54 -36.65 -8.84
CA GLY A 112 -32.48 -37.09 -9.76
C GLY A 112 -32.12 -38.56 -9.51
N LYS A 113 -32.25 -39.40 -10.54
CA LYS A 113 -31.75 -40.78 -10.52
C LYS A 113 -30.21 -40.78 -10.46
N LEU A 114 -29.68 -41.64 -9.60
CA LEU A 114 -28.25 -41.97 -9.50
C LEU A 114 -27.69 -42.48 -10.84
#